data_AF-A0A0Q8X9X4-F1
#
_entry.id   AF-A0A0Q8X9X4-F1
#
_cell.length_a   1.000
_cell.length_b   1.000
_cell.length_c   1.000
_cell.angle_alpha   90.00
_cell.angle_beta   90.00
_cell.angle_gamma   90.00
#
_symmetry.space_group_name_H-M   'P 1'
#
loop_
_entity.id
_entity.type
_entity.pdbx_description
1 polymer ?
#
loop_
_entity_poly.entity_id
_entity_poly.type
_entity_poly.pdbx_seq_one_letter_code
_entity_poly.pdbx_strand_id
1 'polypeptide(L)'
;MDRLSSLPIRRHLGARSLALVSKLEVGLPRLMIFWVVLVSFAAGLRLAYAATPIMTPLDAIRNALPYLLVIVAPIVTIFFGLRAFPSGAFVPQPTGRLAQFGRWRRIDAVTARSLPLFGAGGFMASLLIGILINVPFRTFEFLAGMPALGGMAPDWFRMLYMMMFVDLVFLSGLYAFAFVLALRHVPVFPRFLAGVWVIDVLMQICIARAMAHVADLPGPVGASLADMLEGNLKKVLISVALWLPYLLLSRRVNLTYRWRVPA
;
A
#
# COMPACT_ATOMS: atom_id res chain seq x y z
N MET A 1 14.09 31.39 -15.28
CA MET A 1 14.39 30.21 -14.41
C MET A 1 14.90 28.99 -15.20
N ASP A 2 15.39 29.17 -16.43
CA ASP A 2 15.90 28.08 -17.31
C ASP A 2 17.38 27.70 -17.11
N ARG A 3 18.12 28.39 -16.23
CA ARG A 3 19.56 28.07 -16.00
C ARG A 3 19.83 26.97 -14.97
N LEU A 4 18.82 26.51 -14.23
CA LEU A 4 18.95 25.42 -13.24
C LEU A 4 18.51 24.04 -13.78
N SER A 5 17.88 24.00 -14.96
CA SER A 5 17.49 22.75 -15.64
C SER A 5 18.65 22.09 -16.39
N SER A 6 19.76 22.79 -16.59
CA SER A 6 20.97 22.31 -17.28
C SER A 6 22.03 21.68 -16.36
N LEU A 7 21.82 21.69 -15.03
CA LEU A 7 22.80 21.12 -14.11
C LEU A 7 22.92 19.59 -14.28
N PRO A 8 24.12 19.04 -14.54
CA PRO A 8 24.33 17.62 -14.82
C PRO A 8 23.87 16.70 -13.67
N ILE A 9 23.92 17.21 -12.43
CA ILE A 9 23.45 16.51 -11.22
C ILE A 9 21.95 16.18 -11.30
N ARG A 10 21.10 17.09 -11.80
CA ARG A 10 19.66 16.85 -11.94
C ARG A 10 19.33 15.80 -12.99
N ARG A 11 20.08 15.78 -14.10
CA ARG A 11 19.93 14.76 -15.15
C ARG A 11 20.34 13.38 -14.63
N HIS A 12 21.43 13.30 -13.87
CA HIS A 12 21.91 12.04 -13.27
C HIS A 12 20.92 11.47 -12.25
N LEU A 13 20.38 12.31 -11.36
CA LEU A 13 19.35 11.91 -10.40
C LEU A 13 18.04 11.49 -11.09
N GLY A 14 17.64 12.21 -12.14
CA GLY A 14 16.49 11.85 -12.98
C GLY A 14 16.66 10.48 -13.62
N ALA A 15 17.80 10.25 -14.28
CA ALA A 15 18.13 8.97 -14.92
C ALA A 15 18.18 7.82 -13.91
N ARG A 16 18.78 8.02 -12.73
CA ARG A 16 18.79 7.01 -11.66
C ARG A 16 17.40 6.66 -11.16
N SER A 17 16.55 7.66 -10.93
CA SER A 17 15.18 7.44 -10.46
C SER A 17 14.32 6.70 -11.49
N LEU A 18 14.50 7.01 -12.78
CA LEU A 18 13.81 6.34 -13.87
C LEU A 18 14.31 4.89 -14.02
N ALA A 19 15.62 4.69 -13.96
CA ALA A 19 16.21 3.35 -13.92
C ALA A 19 15.72 2.54 -12.72
N LEU A 20 15.48 3.16 -11.56
CA LEU A 20 14.93 2.48 -10.39
C LEU A 20 13.48 2.03 -10.62
N VAL A 21 12.63 2.87 -11.21
CA VAL A 21 11.25 2.49 -11.55
C VAL A 21 11.23 1.39 -12.60
N SER A 22 12.07 1.48 -13.64
CA SER A 22 12.20 0.42 -14.65
C SER A 22 12.72 -0.89 -14.04
N LYS A 23 13.68 -0.82 -13.11
CA LYS A 23 14.17 -1.99 -12.37
C LYS A 23 13.07 -2.58 -11.47
N LEU A 24 12.23 -1.76 -10.86
CA LEU A 24 11.07 -2.23 -10.08
C LEU A 24 10.06 -2.94 -10.98
N GLU A 25 9.75 -2.39 -12.16
CA GLU A 25 8.83 -3.02 -13.10
C GLU A 25 9.34 -4.38 -13.60
N VAL A 26 10.60 -4.44 -14.03
CA VAL A 26 11.23 -5.69 -14.51
C VAL A 26 11.49 -6.67 -13.36
N GLY A 27 11.81 -6.15 -12.18
CA GLY A 27 12.13 -6.93 -10.99
C GLY A 27 10.91 -7.40 -10.19
N LEU A 28 9.70 -6.98 -10.57
CA LEU A 28 8.48 -7.28 -9.84
C LEU A 28 8.25 -8.79 -9.61
N PRO A 29 8.46 -9.69 -10.59
CA PRO A 29 8.33 -11.13 -10.35
C PRO A 29 9.31 -11.64 -9.28
N ARG A 30 10.56 -11.14 -9.28
CA ARG A 30 11.56 -11.52 -8.26
C ARG A 30 11.18 -11.01 -6.88
N LEU A 31 10.65 -9.80 -6.79
CA LEU A 31 10.15 -9.22 -5.55
C LEU A 31 8.96 -10.03 -5.00
N MET A 32 8.07 -10.50 -5.87
CA MET A 32 6.95 -11.38 -5.50
C MET A 32 7.43 -12.75 -5.01
N ILE A 33 8.42 -13.36 -5.66
CA ILE A 33 9.02 -14.63 -5.19
C ILE A 33 9.68 -14.43 -3.83
N PHE A 34 10.48 -13.37 -3.67
CA PHE A 34 11.12 -13.04 -2.40
C PHE A 34 10.08 -12.83 -1.29
N TRP A 35 8.99 -12.13 -1.60
CA TRP A 35 7.86 -11.95 -0.69
C TRP A 35 7.24 -13.29 -0.25
N VAL A 36 6.93 -14.18 -1.20
CA VAL A 36 6.39 -15.50 -0.89
C VAL A 36 7.32 -16.26 0.04
N VAL A 37 8.61 -16.34 -0.27
CA VAL A 37 9.59 -17.06 0.54
C VAL A 37 9.66 -16.48 1.95
N LEU A 38 9.79 -15.15 2.06
CA LEU A 38 9.97 -14.47 3.34
C LEU A 38 8.75 -14.60 4.25
N VAL A 39 7.55 -14.37 3.72
CA VAL A 39 6.31 -14.42 4.52
C VAL A 39 5.90 -15.86 4.79
N SER A 40 6.11 -16.79 3.86
CA SER A 40 5.87 -18.22 4.11
C SER A 40 6.78 -18.74 5.22
N PHE A 41 8.04 -18.31 5.25
CA PHE A 41 8.96 -18.66 6.33
C PHE A 41 8.49 -18.09 7.67
N ALA A 42 8.13 -16.80 7.72
CA ALA A 42 7.65 -16.15 8.95
C ALA A 42 6.32 -16.76 9.45
N ALA A 43 5.39 -17.05 8.55
CA ALA A 43 4.14 -17.75 8.87
C ALA A 43 4.39 -19.18 9.35
N GLY A 44 5.32 -19.90 8.71
CA GLY A 44 5.72 -21.25 9.10
C GLY A 44 6.29 -21.28 10.51
N LEU A 45 7.15 -20.32 10.88
CA LEU A 45 7.64 -20.16 12.25
C LEU A 45 6.48 -19.90 13.23
N ARG A 46 5.52 -19.06 12.86
CA ARG A 46 4.35 -18.78 13.72
C ARG A 46 3.45 -19.98 13.94
N LEU A 47 3.27 -20.82 12.93
CA LEU A 47 2.50 -22.05 13.03
C LEU A 47 3.25 -23.14 13.81
N ALA A 48 4.58 -23.21 13.66
CA ALA A 48 5.42 -24.17 14.40
C ALA A 48 5.44 -23.87 15.92
N TYR A 49 5.39 -22.60 16.30
CA TYR A 49 5.34 -22.14 17.69
C TYR A 49 3.97 -21.56 18.03
N ALA A 50 2.90 -22.29 17.71
CA ALA A 50 1.55 -21.87 18.03
C ALA A 50 1.36 -21.76 19.55
N ALA A 51 0.72 -20.67 20.00
CA ALA A 51 0.51 -20.39 21.42
C ALA A 51 -0.47 -21.37 22.09
N THR A 52 -1.24 -22.11 21.28
CA THR A 52 -2.18 -23.13 21.75
C THR A 52 -2.05 -24.39 20.91
N PRO A 53 -2.23 -25.58 21.51
CA PRO A 53 -2.04 -26.85 20.83
C PRO A 53 -3.03 -27.04 19.67
N ILE A 54 -2.50 -27.49 18.53
CA ILE A 54 -3.29 -27.88 17.34
C ILE A 54 -3.63 -29.36 17.49
N MET A 55 -4.90 -29.67 17.77
CA MET A 55 -5.33 -31.02 18.14
C MET A 55 -5.69 -31.89 16.94
N THR A 56 -6.11 -31.30 15.81
CA THR A 56 -6.53 -32.05 14.63
C THR A 56 -5.91 -31.53 13.33
N PRO A 57 -5.75 -32.39 12.29
CA PRO A 57 -5.30 -31.95 10.97
C PRO A 57 -6.22 -30.90 10.34
N LEU A 58 -7.52 -30.96 10.62
CA LEU A 58 -8.49 -29.97 10.14
C LEU A 58 -8.26 -28.60 10.79
N ASP A 59 -7.92 -28.56 12.08
CA ASP A 59 -7.56 -27.32 12.77
C ASP A 59 -6.26 -26.74 12.24
N ALA A 60 -5.29 -27.58 11.86
CA ALA A 60 -4.07 -27.14 11.20
C ALA A 60 -4.36 -26.41 9.88
N ILE A 61 -5.26 -26.97 9.05
CA ILE A 61 -5.68 -26.35 7.78
C ILE A 61 -6.42 -25.02 8.03
N ARG A 62 -7.36 -25.00 8.99
CA ARG A 62 -8.11 -23.79 9.34
C ARG A 62 -7.19 -22.68 9.84
N ASN A 63 -6.16 -23.02 10.61
CA ASN A 63 -5.17 -22.07 11.10
C ASN A 63 -4.20 -21.62 10.01
N ALA A 64 -3.90 -22.45 9.00
CA ALA A 64 -3.03 -22.08 7.89
C ALA A 64 -3.71 -21.13 6.89
N LEU A 65 -5.03 -21.21 6.73
CA LEU A 65 -5.77 -20.46 5.70
C LEU A 65 -5.61 -18.92 5.80
N PRO A 66 -5.70 -18.28 6.98
CA PRO A 66 -5.42 -16.86 7.12
C PRO A 66 -4.01 -16.48 6.63
N TYR A 67 -2.98 -17.24 7.00
CA TYR A 67 -1.61 -16.95 6.57
C TYR A 67 -1.43 -17.10 5.06
N LEU A 68 -2.08 -18.10 4.44
CA LEU A 68 -2.10 -18.23 2.99
C LEU A 68 -2.72 -16.98 2.34
N LEU A 69 -3.81 -16.46 2.91
CA LEU A 69 -4.44 -15.24 2.38
C LEU A 69 -3.52 -14.02 2.53
N VAL A 70 -2.81 -13.87 3.65
CA VAL A 70 -1.82 -12.80 3.85
C VAL A 70 -0.72 -12.84 2.79
N ILE A 71 -0.22 -14.04 2.44
CA ILE A 71 0.82 -14.21 1.42
C ILE A 71 0.28 -13.86 0.04
N VAL A 72 -0.89 -14.39 -0.31
CA VAL A 72 -1.41 -14.42 -1.69
C VAL A 72 -2.18 -13.14 -2.06
N ALA A 73 -2.87 -12.49 -1.12
CA ALA A 73 -3.71 -11.32 -1.40
C ALA A 73 -2.99 -10.17 -2.14
N PRO A 74 -1.82 -9.68 -1.70
CA PRO A 74 -1.12 -8.61 -2.42
C PRO A 74 -0.62 -9.06 -3.80
N ILE A 75 -0.19 -10.32 -3.95
CA ILE A 75 0.26 -10.92 -5.22
C ILE A 75 -0.88 -10.94 -6.23
N VAL A 76 -2.02 -11.49 -5.82
CA VAL A 76 -3.22 -11.58 -6.64
C VAL A 76 -3.67 -10.20 -7.04
N THR A 77 -3.67 -9.24 -6.11
CA THR A 77 -4.07 -7.86 -6.40
C THR A 77 -3.12 -7.18 -7.39
N ILE A 78 -1.81 -7.39 -7.27
CA ILE A 78 -0.82 -6.91 -8.25
C ILE A 78 -1.11 -7.52 -9.62
N PHE A 79 -1.31 -8.83 -9.69
CA PHE A 79 -1.58 -9.53 -10.94
C PHE A 79 -2.86 -9.03 -11.62
N PHE A 80 -3.94 -8.90 -10.86
CA PHE A 80 -5.20 -8.33 -11.34
C PHE A 80 -5.02 -6.91 -11.86
N GLY A 81 -4.31 -6.05 -11.12
CA GLY A 81 -4.02 -4.68 -11.54
C GLY A 81 -3.20 -4.62 -12.84
N LEU A 82 -2.16 -5.44 -12.95
CA LEU A 82 -1.30 -5.46 -14.15
C LEU A 82 -2.04 -5.96 -15.38
N ARG A 83 -2.95 -6.91 -15.20
CA ARG A 83 -3.82 -7.43 -16.27
C ARG A 83 -4.90 -6.42 -16.66
N ALA A 84 -5.50 -5.73 -15.69
CA ALA A 84 -6.51 -4.71 -15.95
C ALA A 84 -5.94 -3.45 -16.61
N PHE A 85 -4.68 -3.11 -16.31
CA PHE A 85 -4.00 -1.93 -16.83
C PHE A 85 -2.68 -2.31 -17.52
N PRO A 86 -2.71 -2.77 -18.78
CA PRO A 86 -1.50 -3.12 -19.51
C PRO A 86 -0.66 -1.87 -19.83
N SER A 87 0.65 -2.08 -19.99
CA SER A 87 1.59 -1.00 -20.32
C SER A 87 1.18 -0.28 -21.60
N GLY A 88 1.12 1.05 -21.55
CA GLY A 88 0.82 1.88 -22.73
C GLY A 88 -0.68 2.08 -23.02
N ALA A 89 -1.59 1.41 -22.31
CA ALA A 89 -3.03 1.62 -22.46
C ALA A 89 -3.44 3.08 -22.23
N PHE A 90 -4.37 3.58 -23.04
CA PHE A 90 -4.98 4.89 -22.83
C PHE A 90 -6.21 4.74 -21.95
N VAL A 91 -6.06 5.07 -20.67
CA VAL A 91 -7.19 5.06 -19.73
C VAL A 91 -7.83 6.46 -19.73
N PRO A 92 -9.16 6.57 -19.86
CA PRO A 92 -9.84 7.87 -19.88
C PRO A 92 -9.62 8.64 -18.57
N GLN A 93 -9.64 9.97 -18.68
CA GLN A 93 -9.61 10.85 -17.51
C GLN A 93 -10.95 10.76 -16.76
N PRO A 94 -10.93 10.67 -15.42
CA PRO A 94 -12.15 10.65 -14.64
C PRO A 94 -12.89 12.01 -14.69
N THR A 95 -14.21 11.96 -14.76
CA THR A 95 -15.11 13.11 -15.00
C THR A 95 -15.09 14.15 -13.88
N GLY A 96 -15.14 13.70 -12.62
CA GLY A 96 -15.03 14.58 -11.44
C GLY A 96 -13.62 15.16 -11.28
N ARG A 97 -13.48 16.39 -10.77
CA ARG A 97 -12.17 17.04 -10.56
C ARG A 97 -11.99 17.44 -9.09
N LEU A 98 -11.24 16.62 -8.35
CA LEU A 98 -10.91 16.89 -6.94
C LEU A 98 -9.78 17.92 -6.75
N ALA A 99 -8.91 18.11 -7.75
CA ALA A 99 -7.80 19.06 -7.66
C ALA A 99 -7.94 20.15 -8.72
N GLN A 100 -8.31 21.35 -8.27
CA GLN A 100 -8.42 22.57 -9.07
C GLN A 100 -7.41 23.64 -8.69
N PHE A 101 -6.60 23.42 -7.64
CA PHE A 101 -5.61 24.38 -7.19
C PHE A 101 -4.52 24.63 -8.23
N GLY A 102 -4.34 25.90 -8.62
CA GLY A 102 -3.31 26.38 -9.54
C GLY A 102 -3.83 26.68 -10.96
N ARG A 103 -3.02 27.41 -11.75
CA ARG A 103 -3.33 27.74 -13.16
C ARG A 103 -2.78 26.63 -14.07
N TRP A 104 -3.68 25.80 -14.58
CA TRP A 104 -3.32 24.62 -15.39
C TRP A 104 -4.03 24.62 -16.73
N ARG A 105 -3.28 24.37 -17.80
CA ARG A 105 -3.78 24.08 -19.14
C ARG A 105 -3.84 22.58 -19.36
N ARG A 106 -4.94 22.11 -19.95
CA ARG A 106 -5.10 20.69 -20.33
C ARG A 106 -4.39 20.39 -21.63
N ILE A 107 -3.90 19.17 -21.73
CA ILE A 107 -3.30 18.61 -22.94
C ILE A 107 -3.86 17.21 -23.17
N ASP A 108 -3.73 16.70 -24.39
CA ASP A 108 -4.09 15.33 -24.74
C ASP A 108 -3.04 14.32 -24.20
N ALA A 109 -3.40 13.04 -24.20
CA ALA A 109 -2.58 11.98 -23.65
C ALA A 109 -1.28 11.73 -24.44
N VAL A 110 -1.28 12.00 -25.76
CA VAL A 110 -0.10 11.79 -26.62
C VAL A 110 0.93 12.88 -26.32
N THR A 111 0.48 14.14 -26.30
CA THR A 111 1.30 15.29 -25.89
C THR A 111 1.80 15.13 -24.46
N ALA A 112 0.98 14.60 -23.54
CA ALA A 112 1.44 14.37 -22.17
C ALA A 112 2.60 13.38 -22.10
N ARG A 113 2.57 12.30 -22.90
CA ARG A 113 3.60 11.25 -22.94
C ARG A 113 4.89 11.68 -23.63
N SER A 114 4.83 12.63 -24.56
CA SER A 114 6.03 13.15 -25.25
C SER A 114 6.86 14.11 -24.38
N LEU A 115 6.28 14.62 -23.29
CA LEU A 115 6.97 15.55 -22.40
C LEU A 115 7.93 14.85 -21.44
N PRO A 116 9.14 15.42 -21.19
CA PRO A 116 10.22 14.77 -20.44
C PRO A 116 9.91 14.54 -18.95
N LEU A 117 8.89 15.22 -18.41
CA LEU A 117 8.45 15.05 -17.02
C LEU A 117 7.41 13.94 -16.85
N PHE A 118 6.95 13.30 -17.93
CA PHE A 118 6.00 12.20 -17.84
C PHE A 118 6.59 10.98 -17.13
N GLY A 119 5.73 10.22 -16.47
CA GLY A 119 6.08 8.98 -15.79
C GLY A 119 6.48 9.15 -14.32
N ALA A 120 6.82 8.02 -13.71
CA ALA A 120 6.95 7.91 -12.25
C ALA A 120 8.36 8.15 -11.66
N GLY A 121 9.24 8.85 -12.39
CA GLY A 121 10.58 9.20 -11.89
C GLY A 121 10.61 10.30 -10.81
N GLY A 122 11.80 10.57 -10.29
CA GLY A 122 12.07 11.57 -9.25
C GLY A 122 11.41 11.22 -7.91
N PHE A 123 10.81 12.22 -7.25
CA PHE A 123 10.09 12.04 -5.97
C PHE A 123 8.86 11.12 -6.07
N MET A 124 8.34 10.90 -7.29
CA MET A 124 7.28 9.91 -7.51
C MET A 124 7.80 8.47 -7.30
N ALA A 125 9.08 8.22 -7.59
CA ALA A 125 9.68 6.90 -7.38
C ALA A 125 9.74 6.55 -5.88
N SER A 126 10.08 7.52 -5.02
CA SER A 126 10.03 7.33 -3.56
C SER A 126 8.61 7.09 -3.06
N LEU A 127 7.59 7.72 -3.65
CA LEU A 127 6.19 7.43 -3.32
C LEU A 127 5.83 5.99 -3.68
N LEU A 128 6.20 5.53 -4.89
CA LEU A 128 5.97 4.15 -5.33
C LEU A 128 6.62 3.13 -4.38
N ILE A 129 7.88 3.37 -4.01
CA ILE A 129 8.57 2.54 -3.03
C ILE A 129 7.85 2.58 -1.68
N GLY A 130 7.46 3.76 -1.21
CA GLY A 130 6.75 3.92 0.07
C GLY A 130 5.42 3.17 0.11
N ILE A 131 4.65 3.22 -0.97
CA ILE A 131 3.40 2.44 -1.12
C ILE A 131 3.70 0.94 -1.07
N LEU A 132 4.71 0.49 -1.83
CA LEU A 132 5.07 -0.93 -1.89
C LEU A 132 5.58 -1.45 -0.54
N ILE A 133 6.38 -0.65 0.17
CA ILE A 133 6.93 -0.97 1.50
C ILE A 133 5.86 -1.01 2.59
N ASN A 134 4.70 -0.36 2.39
CA ASN A 134 3.61 -0.42 3.37
C ASN A 134 3.14 -1.87 3.61
N VAL A 135 3.05 -2.68 2.55
CA VAL A 135 2.61 -4.08 2.59
C VAL A 135 3.48 -4.96 3.51
N PRO A 136 4.82 -5.04 3.31
CA PRO A 136 5.66 -5.85 4.18
C PRO A 136 5.68 -5.35 5.63
N PHE A 137 5.77 -4.04 5.87
CA PHE A 137 5.77 -3.51 7.24
C PHE A 137 4.49 -3.89 7.98
N ARG A 138 3.32 -3.66 7.37
CA ARG A 138 2.03 -4.03 7.98
C ARG A 138 1.93 -5.53 8.25
N THR A 139 2.43 -6.35 7.34
CA THR A 139 2.45 -7.81 7.51
C THR A 139 3.35 -8.24 8.66
N PHE A 140 4.54 -7.65 8.78
CA PHE A 140 5.43 -7.95 9.90
C PHE A 140 4.86 -7.50 11.24
N GLU A 141 4.14 -6.38 11.29
CA GLU A 141 3.47 -5.93 12.51
C GLU A 141 2.38 -6.88 12.96
N PHE A 142 1.55 -7.36 12.02
CA PHE A 142 0.59 -8.41 12.32
C PHE A 142 1.28 -9.68 12.79
N LEU A 143 2.29 -10.16 12.06
CA LEU A 143 3.00 -11.39 12.41
C LEU A 143 3.78 -11.24 13.73
N ALA A 144 4.23 -10.05 14.12
CA ALA A 144 4.90 -9.81 15.39
C ALA A 144 3.90 -9.69 16.54
N GLY A 145 2.78 -8.99 16.32
CA GLY A 145 1.78 -8.70 17.34
C GLY A 145 0.74 -9.79 17.58
N MET A 146 0.43 -10.62 16.58
CA MET A 146 -0.66 -11.61 16.65
C MET A 146 -0.10 -13.04 16.67
N PRO A 147 -0.20 -13.75 17.82
CA PRO A 147 0.13 -15.17 17.86
C PRO A 147 -0.88 -16.00 17.06
N ALA A 148 -0.50 -17.22 16.68
CA ALA A 148 -1.41 -18.13 16.00
C ALA A 148 -2.58 -18.52 16.93
N LEU A 149 -3.79 -18.44 16.40
CA LEU A 149 -5.00 -18.92 17.06
C LEU A 149 -4.97 -20.45 17.13
N GLY A 150 -5.49 -21.01 18.23
CA GLY A 150 -5.87 -22.42 18.29
C GLY A 150 -7.19 -22.57 19.03
N GLY A 151 -7.61 -23.82 19.25
CA GLY A 151 -9.00 -24.15 19.58
C GLY A 151 -9.56 -23.45 20.83
N MET A 152 -8.71 -23.13 21.80
CA MET A 152 -9.09 -22.60 23.13
C MET A 152 -8.89 -21.09 23.30
N ALA A 153 -8.70 -20.33 22.22
CA ALA A 153 -8.52 -18.89 22.30
C ALA A 153 -9.75 -18.17 22.92
N PRO A 154 -9.58 -17.20 23.84
CA PRO A 154 -10.66 -16.36 24.34
C PRO A 154 -11.36 -15.58 23.22
N ASP A 155 -12.64 -15.25 23.41
CA ASP A 155 -13.43 -14.57 22.38
C ASP A 155 -12.88 -13.18 22.03
N TRP A 156 -12.34 -12.45 23.01
CA TRP A 156 -11.67 -11.17 22.76
C TRP A 156 -10.47 -11.32 21.82
N PHE A 157 -9.72 -12.42 21.93
CA PHE A 157 -8.55 -12.66 21.10
C PHE A 157 -8.94 -13.08 19.69
N ARG A 158 -9.97 -13.92 19.55
CA ARG A 158 -10.55 -14.28 18.26
C ARG A 158 -11.05 -13.04 17.51
N MET A 159 -11.77 -12.16 18.19
CA MET A 159 -12.28 -10.92 17.61
C MET A 159 -11.14 -9.97 17.20
N LEU A 160 -10.17 -9.74 18.08
CA LEU A 160 -9.00 -8.91 17.77
C LEU A 160 -8.23 -9.46 16.57
N TYR A 161 -7.94 -10.75 16.56
CA TYR A 161 -7.25 -11.42 15.45
C TYR A 161 -7.99 -11.23 14.14
N MET A 162 -9.31 -11.47 14.11
CA MET A 162 -10.11 -11.33 12.89
C MET A 162 -10.13 -9.89 12.37
N MET A 163 -10.29 -8.91 13.26
CA MET A 163 -10.29 -7.50 12.90
C MET A 163 -8.94 -7.07 12.30
N MET A 164 -7.84 -7.47 12.95
CA MET A 164 -6.48 -7.18 12.49
C MET A 164 -6.12 -7.92 11.20
N PHE A 165 -6.61 -9.15 11.04
CA PHE A 165 -6.45 -9.94 9.84
C PHE A 165 -7.16 -9.31 8.64
N VAL A 166 -8.42 -8.88 8.82
CA VAL A 166 -9.20 -8.18 7.79
C VAL A 166 -8.51 -6.88 7.41
N ASP A 167 -8.07 -6.08 8.38
CA ASP A 167 -7.29 -4.86 8.15
C ASP A 167 -6.04 -5.14 7.31
N LEU A 168 -5.24 -6.12 7.72
CA LEU A 168 -4.00 -6.49 7.03
C LEU A 168 -4.27 -6.89 5.57
N VAL A 169 -5.16 -7.86 5.34
CA VAL A 169 -5.41 -8.41 4.00
C VAL A 169 -6.00 -7.33 3.10
N PHE A 170 -6.98 -6.59 3.60
CA PHE A 170 -7.70 -5.60 2.81
C PHE A 170 -6.79 -4.42 2.45
N LEU A 171 -6.08 -3.83 3.41
CA LEU A 171 -5.21 -2.69 3.13
C LEU A 171 -3.95 -3.09 2.37
N SER A 172 -3.38 -4.28 2.61
CA SER A 172 -2.28 -4.78 1.79
C SER A 172 -2.70 -4.91 0.33
N GLY A 173 -3.91 -5.42 0.07
CA GLY A 173 -4.51 -5.44 -1.27
C GLY A 173 -4.66 -4.03 -1.85
N LEU A 174 -5.27 -3.11 -1.11
CA LEU A 174 -5.48 -1.74 -1.58
C LEU A 174 -4.17 -1.00 -1.88
N TYR A 175 -3.17 -1.06 -1.00
CA TYR A 175 -1.85 -0.45 -1.27
C TYR A 175 -1.13 -1.14 -2.44
N ALA A 176 -1.21 -2.46 -2.56
CA ALA A 176 -0.66 -3.19 -3.70
C ALA A 176 -1.32 -2.77 -5.03
N PHE A 177 -2.64 -2.55 -5.02
CA PHE A 177 -3.36 -2.01 -6.17
C PHE A 177 -2.96 -0.56 -6.49
N ALA A 178 -2.85 0.29 -5.46
CA ALA A 178 -2.40 1.68 -5.61
C ALA A 178 -0.99 1.74 -6.23
N PHE A 179 -0.10 0.84 -5.81
CA PHE A 179 1.23 0.69 -6.40
C PHE A 179 1.13 0.40 -7.90
N VAL A 180 0.29 -0.55 -8.32
CA VAL A 180 0.11 -0.86 -9.74
C VAL A 180 -0.47 0.33 -10.51
N LEU A 181 -1.48 1.01 -9.98
CA LEU A 181 -2.06 2.20 -10.61
C LEU A 181 -1.00 3.30 -10.81
N ALA A 182 -0.11 3.49 -9.84
CA ALA A 182 1.03 4.41 -9.96
C ALA A 182 2.02 3.94 -11.03
N LEU A 183 2.41 2.66 -10.98
CA LEU A 183 3.39 2.07 -11.90
C LEU A 183 2.91 2.14 -13.35
N ARG A 184 1.61 1.94 -13.56
CA ARG A 184 0.93 1.99 -14.87
C ARG A 184 0.47 3.40 -15.27
N HIS A 185 0.78 4.42 -14.48
CA HIS A 185 0.43 5.81 -14.75
C HIS A 185 -1.09 6.04 -14.93
N VAL A 186 -1.93 5.28 -14.21
CA VAL A 186 -3.38 5.31 -14.37
C VAL A 186 -3.95 6.59 -13.73
N PRO A 187 -4.75 7.40 -14.46
CA PRO A 187 -5.23 8.71 -13.98
C PRO A 187 -5.94 8.72 -12.61
N VAL A 188 -6.58 7.62 -12.23
CA VAL A 188 -7.30 7.51 -10.96
C VAL A 188 -6.37 7.36 -9.74
N PHE A 189 -5.09 7.00 -9.95
CA PHE A 189 -4.13 6.70 -8.88
C PHE A 189 -4.15 7.70 -7.70
N PRO A 190 -4.00 9.04 -7.90
CA PRO A 190 -3.93 9.95 -6.77
C PRO A 190 -5.21 9.97 -5.91
N ARG A 191 -6.37 9.71 -6.53
CA ARG A 191 -7.66 9.67 -5.83
C ARG A 191 -7.84 8.37 -5.09
N PHE A 192 -7.45 7.27 -5.76
CA PHE A 192 -7.47 5.96 -5.17
C PHE A 192 -6.61 5.93 -3.90
N LEU A 193 -5.36 6.41 -3.97
CA LEU A 193 -4.47 6.47 -2.80
C LEU A 193 -5.05 7.33 -1.65
N ALA A 194 -5.66 8.47 -1.97
CA ALA A 194 -6.35 9.27 -0.95
C ALA A 194 -7.52 8.50 -0.30
N GLY A 195 -8.27 7.75 -1.10
CA GLY A 195 -9.31 6.83 -0.60
C GLY A 195 -8.74 5.73 0.30
N VAL A 196 -7.59 5.15 -0.07
CA VAL A 196 -6.89 4.16 0.76
C VAL A 196 -6.53 4.76 2.12
N TRP A 197 -5.99 5.98 2.18
CA TRP A 197 -5.70 6.63 3.47
C TRP A 197 -6.94 6.83 4.34
N VAL A 198 -8.07 7.24 3.74
CA VAL A 198 -9.34 7.39 4.48
C VAL A 198 -9.80 6.05 5.02
N ILE A 199 -9.79 4.99 4.20
CA ILE A 199 -10.14 3.64 4.62
C ILE A 199 -9.21 3.15 5.74
N ASP A 200 -7.91 3.42 5.64
CA ASP A 200 -6.90 3.04 6.63
C ASP A 200 -7.23 3.65 8.01
N VAL A 201 -7.49 4.96 8.06
CA VAL A 201 -7.92 5.65 9.29
C VAL A 201 -9.24 5.08 9.82
N LEU A 202 -10.23 4.86 8.96
CA LEU A 202 -11.53 4.32 9.36
C LEU A 202 -11.40 2.90 9.92
N MET A 203 -10.54 2.06 9.36
CA MET A 203 -10.27 0.72 9.87
C MET A 203 -9.65 0.77 11.28
N GLN A 204 -8.66 1.64 11.53
CA GLN A 204 -8.09 1.80 12.87
C GLN A 204 -9.15 2.25 13.90
N ILE A 205 -10.02 3.20 13.54
CA ILE A 205 -11.13 3.64 14.39
C ILE A 205 -12.13 2.51 14.63
N CYS A 206 -12.43 1.72 13.59
CA CYS A 206 -13.33 0.59 13.69
C CYS A 206 -12.79 -0.48 14.66
N ILE A 207 -11.50 -0.83 14.55
CA ILE A 207 -10.84 -1.77 15.48
C ILE A 207 -10.90 -1.24 16.91
N ALA A 208 -10.55 0.03 17.14
CA ALA A 208 -10.58 0.65 18.46
C ALA A 208 -11.98 0.57 19.09
N ARG A 209 -13.02 0.95 18.33
CA ARG A 209 -14.41 0.91 18.80
C ARG A 209 -14.90 -0.51 19.04
N ALA A 210 -14.60 -1.43 18.13
CA ALA A 210 -14.99 -2.83 18.26
C ALA A 210 -14.40 -3.44 19.53
N MET A 211 -13.10 -3.21 19.78
CA MET A 211 -12.42 -3.76 20.96
C MET A 211 -12.80 -3.08 22.26
N ALA A 212 -13.23 -1.82 22.24
CA ALA A 212 -13.75 -1.13 23.44
C ALA A 212 -15.06 -1.73 23.98
N HIS A 213 -15.82 -2.45 23.14
CA HIS A 213 -17.08 -3.10 23.52
C HIS A 213 -16.94 -4.58 23.85
N VAL A 214 -15.73 -5.14 23.74
CA VAL A 214 -15.47 -6.54 24.06
C VAL A 214 -15.35 -6.71 25.57
N ALA A 215 -16.14 -7.63 26.13
CA ALA A 215 -16.03 -8.00 27.53
C ALA A 215 -14.69 -8.69 27.81
N ASP A 216 -14.18 -8.51 29.04
CA ASP A 216 -13.01 -9.23 29.56
C ASP A 216 -11.70 -9.03 28.78
N LEU A 217 -11.53 -7.89 28.10
CA LEU A 217 -10.25 -7.53 27.49
C LEU A 217 -9.20 -7.25 28.58
N PRO A 218 -8.09 -8.01 28.65
CA PRO A 218 -7.06 -7.76 29.67
C PRO A 218 -6.43 -6.38 29.49
N GLY A 219 -6.29 -5.63 30.59
CA GLY A 219 -5.72 -4.27 30.59
C GLY A 219 -4.40 -4.12 29.82
N PRO A 220 -3.40 -5.02 30.00
CA PRO A 220 -2.15 -4.97 29.24
C PRO A 220 -2.32 -5.14 27.72
N VAL A 221 -3.30 -5.94 27.30
CA VAL A 221 -3.62 -6.13 25.87
C VAL A 221 -4.29 -4.87 25.32
N GLY A 222 -5.21 -4.27 26.09
CA GLY A 222 -5.85 -3.00 25.72
C GLY A 222 -4.83 -1.87 25.54
N ALA A 223 -3.87 -1.73 26.46
CA ALA A 223 -2.79 -0.74 26.34
C ALA A 223 -1.92 -1.00 25.09
N SER A 224 -1.49 -2.25 24.89
CA SER A 224 -0.67 -2.62 23.73
C SER A 224 -1.40 -2.40 22.40
N LEU A 225 -2.71 -2.66 22.36
CA LEU A 225 -3.56 -2.39 21.21
C LEU A 225 -3.65 -0.88 20.94
N ALA A 226 -3.86 -0.06 21.98
CA ALA A 226 -3.91 1.39 21.84
C ALA A 226 -2.61 1.95 21.24
N ASP A 227 -1.46 1.51 21.76
CA ASP A 227 -0.14 1.92 21.24
C ASP A 227 0.04 1.53 19.77
N MET A 228 -0.37 0.30 19.40
CA MET A 228 -0.30 -0.18 18.01
C MET A 228 -1.20 0.64 17.08
N LEU A 229 -2.46 0.89 17.46
CA LEU A 229 -3.42 1.66 16.65
C LEU A 229 -2.98 3.12 16.51
N GLU A 230 -2.46 3.72 17.59
CA GLU A 230 -1.90 5.07 17.56
C GLU A 230 -0.68 5.14 16.63
N GLY A 231 0.23 4.16 16.71
CA GLY A 231 1.37 4.02 15.83
C GLY A 231 0.97 3.92 14.35
N ASN A 232 -0.03 3.11 14.04
CA ASN A 232 -0.57 2.97 12.69
C ASN A 232 -1.20 4.27 12.19
N LEU A 233 -2.00 4.93 13.01
CA LEU A 233 -2.61 6.22 12.68
C LEU A 233 -1.54 7.28 12.39
N LYS A 234 -0.50 7.36 13.22
CA LYS A 234 0.64 8.27 13.01
C LYS A 234 1.31 8.02 11.67
N LYS A 235 1.57 6.77 11.28
CA LYS A 235 2.17 6.45 9.97
C LYS A 235 1.32 6.92 8.81
N VAL A 236 0.01 6.71 8.89
CA VAL A 236 -0.92 7.15 7.84
C VAL A 236 -0.93 8.68 7.76
N LEU A 237 -1.01 9.37 8.88
CA LEU A 237 -1.00 10.83 8.92
C LEU A 237 0.32 11.43 8.42
N ILE A 238 1.46 10.82 8.75
CA ILE A 238 2.77 11.20 8.19
C ILE A 238 2.77 11.01 6.67
N SER A 239 2.26 9.88 6.19
CA SER A 239 2.12 9.59 4.76
C SER A 239 1.24 10.65 4.06
N VAL A 240 0.08 10.97 4.62
CA VAL A 240 -0.82 12.02 4.12
C VAL A 240 -0.13 13.37 4.09
N ALA A 241 0.53 13.77 5.18
CA ALA A 241 1.19 15.07 5.30
C ALA A 241 2.32 15.24 4.28
N LEU A 242 3.09 14.18 4.01
CA LEU A 242 4.18 14.20 3.04
C LEU A 242 3.68 14.15 1.60
N TRP A 243 2.74 13.27 1.30
CA TRP A 243 2.40 12.93 -0.08
C TRP A 243 1.20 13.69 -0.63
N LEU A 244 0.23 14.08 0.20
CA LEU A 244 -0.96 14.81 -0.30
C LEU A 244 -0.58 16.16 -0.96
N PRO A 245 0.27 17.02 -0.36
CA PRO A 245 0.68 18.26 -1.02
C PRO A 245 1.40 17.98 -2.34
N TYR A 246 2.25 16.95 -2.38
CA TYR A 246 2.94 16.54 -3.60
C TYR A 246 1.96 16.08 -4.68
N LEU A 247 0.97 15.24 -4.33
CA LEU A 247 -0.05 14.74 -5.26
C LEU A 247 -0.94 15.86 -5.80
N LEU A 248 -1.16 16.93 -5.03
CA LEU A 248 -1.98 18.06 -5.46
C LEU A 248 -1.21 19.01 -6.38
N LEU A 249 0.01 19.40 -5.98
CA LEU A 249 0.73 20.53 -6.55
C LEU A 249 1.84 20.14 -7.55
N SER A 250 2.34 18.90 -7.52
CA SER A 250 3.46 18.49 -8.35
C SER A 250 3.14 18.60 -9.84
N ARG A 251 4.01 19.28 -10.60
CA ARG A 251 3.94 19.35 -12.08
C ARG A 251 4.00 17.96 -12.70
N ARG A 252 4.84 17.07 -12.15
CA ARG A 252 4.96 15.68 -12.63
C ARG A 252 3.67 14.91 -12.41
N VAL A 253 3.05 15.02 -11.24
CA VAL A 253 1.78 14.32 -10.96
C VAL A 253 0.66 14.86 -11.84
N ASN A 254 0.56 16.18 -12.00
CA ASN A 254 -0.43 16.82 -12.87
C ASN A 254 -0.23 16.44 -14.34
N LEU A 255 1.01 16.34 -14.82
CA LEU A 255 1.31 15.89 -16.16
C LEU A 255 0.98 14.41 -16.35
N THR A 256 1.51 13.53 -15.51
CA THR A 256 1.41 12.06 -15.65
C THR A 256 -0.02 11.56 -15.47
N TYR A 257 -0.71 12.00 -14.42
CA TYR A 257 -2.01 11.44 -14.02
C TYR A 257 -3.20 12.31 -14.42
N ARG A 258 -3.00 13.61 -14.69
CA ARG A 258 -4.12 14.54 -14.98
C ARG A 258 -4.02 15.19 -16.37
N TRP A 259 -2.94 14.93 -17.11
CA TRP A 259 -2.63 15.53 -18.43
C TRP A 259 -2.77 17.05 -18.43
N ARG A 260 -2.08 17.69 -17.49
CA ARG A 260 -2.06 19.14 -17.30
C ARG A 260 -0.65 19.68 -17.24
N VAL A 261 -0.47 20.87 -17.82
CA VAL A 261 0.76 21.67 -17.74
C VAL A 261 0.42 23.06 -17.16
N PRO A 262 1.38 23.78 -16.57
CA PRO A 262 1.16 25.17 -16.17
C PRO A 262 0.63 26.01 -17.34
N ALA A 263 -0.38 26.85 -17.07
CA ALA A 263 -0.95 27.77 -18.07
C ALA A 263 -0.03 28.96 -18.34
#